data_AF-A0A2S6HL33-F1
#
_entry.id   AF-A0A2S6HL33-F1
#
_cell.length_a   1.000
_cell.length_b   1.000
_cell.length_c   1.000
_cell.angle_alpha   90.00
_cell.angle_beta   90.00
_cell.angle_gamma   90.00
#
_symmetry.space_group_name_H-M   'P 1'
#
loop_
_entity.id
_entity.type
_entity.pdbx_description
1 polymer ?
#
loop_
_entity_poly.entity_id
_entity_poly.type
_entity_poly.pdbx_seq_one_letter_code
_entity_poly.pdbx_strand_id
1 'polypeptide(L)'
;MDIALIHQELGKFVVLFQTMDNAVNEIIYQISDGKSYVAEAFITKTEFTAKMEIADVIFTHYVDITANTNSDSKNEFHSLMNKCKEIGRERNIIVHSVYYPLTKVDGSKRLIQQNPRLKFKDGSEISVNDKELSLEDFENLNIKITKAINELEKFRIKIIDWKYPAR
;
A
#
# COMPACT_ATOMS: atom_id res chain seq x y z
N MET A 1 -11.93 22.88 -12.97
CA MET A 1 -11.27 21.62 -12.58
C MET A 1 -11.84 20.51 -13.45
N ASP A 2 -11.00 19.72 -14.10
CA ASP A 2 -11.43 18.71 -15.07
C ASP A 2 -11.52 17.32 -14.42
N ILE A 3 -12.56 16.54 -14.74
CA ILE A 3 -12.69 15.13 -14.34
C ILE A 3 -11.48 14.31 -14.83
N ALA A 4 -10.87 14.71 -15.95
CA ALA A 4 -9.64 14.10 -16.45
C ALA A 4 -8.49 14.15 -15.42
N LEU A 5 -8.34 15.26 -14.68
CA LEU A 5 -7.31 15.39 -13.64
C LEU A 5 -7.57 14.43 -12.47
N ILE A 6 -8.84 14.23 -12.10
CA ILE A 6 -9.21 13.28 -11.05
C ILE A 6 -8.85 11.84 -11.48
N HIS A 7 -9.15 11.47 -12.73
CA HIS A 7 -8.73 10.17 -13.27
C HIS A 7 -7.21 10.02 -13.35
N GLN A 8 -6.47 11.09 -13.65
CA GLN A 8 -5.02 11.07 -13.66
C GLN A 8 -4.45 10.78 -12.26
N GLU A 9 -4.93 11.45 -11.22
CA GLU A 9 -4.48 11.19 -9.84
C GLU A 9 -4.90 9.79 -9.36
N LEU A 10 -6.06 9.29 -9.77
CA LEU A 10 -6.46 7.90 -9.55
C LEU A 10 -5.52 6.89 -10.24
N GLY A 11 -5.14 7.15 -11.51
CA GLY A 11 -4.18 6.29 -12.23
C GLY A 11 -2.79 6.31 -11.58
N LYS A 12 -2.34 7.48 -11.14
CA LYS A 12 -1.09 7.66 -10.39
C LYS A 12 -1.10 6.86 -9.08
N PHE A 13 -2.22 6.83 -8.37
CA PHE A 13 -2.36 5.99 -7.17
C PHE A 13 -2.11 4.51 -7.47
N VAL A 14 -2.65 3.99 -8.57
CA VAL A 14 -2.45 2.58 -8.97
C VAL A 14 -0.97 2.27 -9.19
N VAL A 15 -0.26 3.15 -9.90
CA VAL A 15 1.18 3.00 -10.15
C VAL A 15 1.98 3.09 -8.85
N LEU A 16 1.69 4.07 -8.00
CA LEU A 16 2.35 4.21 -6.70
C LEU A 16 2.10 2.98 -5.80
N PHE A 17 0.92 2.37 -5.89
CA PHE A 17 0.63 1.15 -5.14
C PHE A 17 1.50 -0.03 -5.58
N GLN A 18 1.69 -0.19 -6.89
CA GLN A 18 2.61 -1.21 -7.42
C GLN A 18 4.05 -0.93 -6.99
N THR A 19 4.48 0.33 -6.98
CA THR A 19 5.81 0.73 -6.47
C THR A 19 5.98 0.38 -5.00
N MET A 20 4.97 0.66 -4.16
CA MET A 20 5.00 0.32 -2.74
C MET A 20 5.06 -1.20 -2.51
N ASP A 21 4.25 -1.97 -3.23
CA ASP A 21 4.27 -3.44 -3.15
C ASP A 21 5.63 -4.02 -3.58
N ASN A 22 6.22 -3.46 -4.65
CA ASN A 22 7.55 -3.85 -5.09
C ASN A 22 8.64 -3.49 -4.07
N ALA A 23 8.58 -2.31 -3.44
CA ALA A 23 9.53 -1.92 -2.41
C ALA A 23 9.52 -2.88 -1.20
N VAL A 24 8.35 -3.41 -0.82
CA VAL A 24 8.26 -4.46 0.21
C VAL A 24 8.90 -5.77 -0.27
N ASN A 25 8.65 -6.17 -1.53
CA ASN A 25 9.30 -7.36 -2.11
C ASN A 25 10.84 -7.22 -2.06
N GLU A 26 11.37 -6.04 -2.40
CA GLU A 26 12.81 -5.77 -2.33
C GLU A 26 13.37 -5.95 -0.92
N ILE A 27 12.68 -5.44 0.11
CA ILE A 27 13.07 -5.68 1.51
C ILE A 27 13.08 -7.18 1.85
N ILE A 28 12.05 -7.93 1.45
CA ILE A 28 11.98 -9.38 1.66
C ILE A 28 13.18 -10.08 0.98
N TYR A 29 13.50 -9.71 -0.25
CA TYR A 29 14.64 -10.26 -0.98
C TYR A 29 15.97 -9.95 -0.31
N GLN A 30 16.14 -8.71 0.16
CA GLN A 30 17.33 -8.32 0.91
C GLN A 30 17.47 -9.18 2.17
N ILE A 31 16.42 -9.33 2.98
CA ILE A 31 16.48 -10.15 4.20
C ILE A 31 16.79 -11.62 3.91
N SER A 32 16.28 -12.15 2.80
CA SER A 32 16.38 -13.58 2.45
C SER A 32 17.76 -14.03 1.93
N ASP A 33 18.72 -13.10 1.87
CA ASP A 33 20.14 -13.35 1.54
C ASP A 33 20.37 -14.29 0.34
N GLY A 34 19.65 -14.03 -0.76
CA GLY A 34 19.86 -14.75 -2.02
C GLY A 34 19.19 -16.13 -2.14
N LYS A 35 18.42 -16.59 -1.15
CA LYS A 35 17.49 -17.73 -1.32
C LYS A 35 16.26 -17.33 -2.16
N SER A 36 16.51 -16.78 -3.36
CA SER A 36 15.50 -16.04 -4.15
C SER A 36 14.31 -16.92 -4.53
N TYR A 37 14.52 -18.21 -4.83
CA TYR A 37 13.44 -19.08 -5.29
C TYR A 37 12.32 -19.29 -4.25
N VAL A 38 12.67 -19.34 -2.94
CA VAL A 38 11.67 -19.49 -1.86
C VAL A 38 10.94 -18.17 -1.66
N ALA A 39 11.68 -17.05 -1.65
CA ALA A 39 11.09 -15.72 -1.53
C ALA A 39 10.19 -15.38 -2.74
N GLU A 40 10.59 -15.72 -3.96
CA GLU A 40 9.82 -15.52 -5.20
C GLU A 40 8.52 -16.35 -5.21
N ALA A 41 8.62 -17.65 -4.91
CA ALA A 41 7.46 -18.53 -4.84
C ALA A 41 6.45 -18.07 -3.78
N PHE A 42 6.96 -17.51 -2.69
CA PHE A 42 6.18 -16.93 -1.62
C PHE A 42 5.52 -15.61 -2.04
N ILE A 43 6.30 -14.65 -2.53
CA ILE A 43 5.82 -13.33 -2.96
C ILE A 43 4.75 -13.44 -4.05
N THR A 44 4.91 -14.38 -4.98
CA THR A 44 4.00 -14.57 -6.12
C THR A 44 2.62 -15.07 -5.69
N LYS A 45 2.52 -15.81 -4.59
CA LYS A 45 1.28 -16.48 -4.15
C LYS A 45 0.62 -15.81 -2.95
N THR A 46 1.29 -14.86 -2.30
CA THR A 46 0.79 -14.24 -1.07
C THR A 46 0.02 -12.95 -1.38
N GLU A 47 -1.23 -12.89 -0.92
CA GLU A 47 -2.04 -11.68 -0.98
C GLU A 47 -1.39 -10.51 -0.25
N PHE A 48 -1.65 -9.28 -0.70
CA PHE A 48 -0.98 -8.06 -0.21
C PHE A 48 -0.99 -7.93 1.32
N THR A 49 -2.13 -8.14 1.99
CA THR A 49 -2.22 -8.02 3.46
C THR A 49 -1.35 -9.04 4.17
N ALA A 50 -1.44 -10.31 3.75
CA ALA A 50 -0.61 -11.38 4.30
C ALA A 50 0.88 -11.10 4.05
N LYS A 51 1.22 -10.54 2.88
CA LYS A 51 2.60 -10.15 2.56
C LYS A 51 3.15 -9.14 3.57
N MET A 52 2.37 -8.14 3.98
CA MET A 52 2.81 -7.17 5.01
C MET A 52 3.03 -7.83 6.36
N GLU A 53 2.17 -8.79 6.75
CA GLU A 53 2.31 -9.52 8.01
C GLU A 53 3.56 -10.40 8.02
N ILE A 54 3.84 -11.08 6.92
CA ILE A 54 5.05 -11.89 6.82
C ILE A 54 6.29 -11.01 6.73
N ALA A 55 6.27 -9.91 5.98
CA ALA A 55 7.38 -8.95 5.93
C ALA A 55 7.75 -8.46 7.34
N ASP A 56 6.75 -8.15 8.17
CA ASP A 56 6.94 -7.73 9.56
C ASP A 56 7.62 -8.80 10.42
N VAL A 57 7.14 -10.05 10.32
CA VAL A 57 7.69 -11.20 11.07
C VAL A 57 9.14 -11.49 10.64
N ILE A 58 9.42 -11.55 9.34
CA ILE A 58 10.77 -11.84 8.87
C ILE A 58 11.74 -10.71 9.19
N PHE A 59 11.30 -9.45 9.17
CA PHE A 59 12.12 -8.30 9.53
C PHE A 59 12.44 -8.33 11.02
N THR A 60 11.45 -8.61 11.86
CA THR A 60 11.64 -8.79 13.30
C THR A 60 12.69 -9.85 13.59
N HIS A 61 12.55 -11.03 12.97
CA HIS A 61 13.51 -12.12 13.12
C HIS A 61 14.91 -11.73 12.60
N TYR A 62 14.98 -11.04 11.46
CA TYR A 62 16.24 -10.56 10.90
C TYR A 62 16.98 -9.62 11.85
N VAL A 63 16.26 -8.69 12.49
CA VAL A 63 16.84 -7.79 13.50
C VAL A 63 17.35 -8.57 14.71
N ASP A 64 16.64 -9.62 15.15
CA ASP A 64 17.05 -10.46 16.29
C ASP A 64 18.36 -11.23 16.07
N ILE A 65 18.62 -11.67 14.85
CA ILE A 65 19.78 -12.50 14.52
C ILE A 65 20.98 -11.69 13.99
N THR A 66 20.76 -10.42 13.62
CA THR A 66 21.80 -9.56 13.03
C THR A 66 22.44 -8.71 14.12
N ALA A 67 23.77 -8.77 14.23
CA ALA A 67 24.53 -7.93 15.16
C ALA A 67 24.46 -6.45 14.78
N ASN A 68 24.60 -5.55 15.76
CA ASN A 68 24.62 -4.08 15.58
C ASN A 68 23.31 -3.48 15.02
N THR A 69 22.18 -4.14 15.22
CA THR A 69 20.86 -3.58 14.91
C THR A 69 20.31 -2.74 16.06
N ASN A 70 19.38 -1.84 15.77
CA ASN A 70 18.63 -1.09 16.79
C ASN A 70 17.27 -1.77 17.01
N SER A 71 16.95 -2.15 18.24
CA SER A 71 15.67 -2.77 18.63
C SER A 71 14.45 -1.92 18.25
N ASP A 72 14.56 -0.60 18.26
CA ASP A 72 13.47 0.32 17.91
C ASP A 72 13.04 0.17 16.45
N SER A 73 13.95 -0.31 15.59
CA SER A 73 13.67 -0.55 14.17
C SER A 73 12.50 -1.50 13.96
N LYS A 74 12.27 -2.44 14.89
CA LYS A 74 11.16 -3.39 14.81
C LYS A 74 9.82 -2.69 14.95
N ASN A 75 9.69 -1.82 15.95
CA ASN A 75 8.46 -1.08 16.21
C ASN A 75 8.17 -0.10 15.06
N GLU A 76 9.21 0.57 14.55
CA GLU A 76 9.11 1.45 13.39
C GLU A 76 8.63 0.69 12.15
N PHE A 77 9.22 -0.48 11.87
CA PHE A 77 8.86 -1.31 10.72
C PHE A 77 7.45 -1.88 10.85
N HIS A 78 7.06 -2.36 12.03
CA HIS A 78 5.72 -2.83 12.33
C HIS A 78 4.67 -1.74 12.06
N SER A 79 4.94 -0.51 12.52
CA SER A 79 4.08 0.64 12.24
C SER A 79 3.96 0.89 10.74
N LEU A 80 5.06 0.83 10.00
CA LEU A 80 5.07 0.98 8.54
C LEU A 80 4.26 -0.10 7.84
N MET A 81 4.39 -1.38 8.23
CA MET A 81 3.59 -2.47 7.66
C MET A 81 2.09 -2.28 7.94
N ASN A 82 1.72 -1.76 9.11
CA ASN A 82 0.33 -1.39 9.39
C ASN A 82 -0.17 -0.26 8.48
N LYS A 83 0.62 0.79 8.25
CA LYS A 83 0.30 1.86 7.28
C LYS A 83 0.12 1.30 5.87
N CYS A 84 1.01 0.40 5.42
CA CYS A 84 0.90 -0.26 4.12
C CYS A 84 -0.39 -1.09 4.02
N LYS A 85 -0.78 -1.83 5.07
CA LYS A 85 -2.05 -2.57 5.12
C LYS A 85 -3.26 -1.65 4.99
N GLU A 86 -3.25 -0.48 5.64
CA GLU A 86 -4.32 0.51 5.51
C GLU A 86 -4.44 1.03 4.08
N ILE A 87 -3.31 1.37 3.43
CA ILE A 87 -3.27 1.75 2.02
C ILE A 87 -3.81 0.62 1.13
N GLY A 88 -3.48 -0.64 1.44
CA GLY A 88 -4.02 -1.82 0.76
C GLY A 88 -5.55 -1.93 0.84
N ARG A 89 -6.12 -1.62 2.02
CA ARG A 89 -7.58 -1.56 2.19
C ARG A 89 -8.21 -0.44 1.37
N GLU A 90 -7.60 0.74 1.35
CA GLU A 90 -8.04 1.87 0.51
C GLU A 90 -7.98 1.51 -0.98
N ARG A 91 -6.90 0.88 -1.43
CA ARG A 91 -6.75 0.37 -2.79
C ARG A 91 -7.86 -0.62 -3.13
N ASN A 92 -8.17 -1.55 -2.24
CA ASN A 92 -9.23 -2.53 -2.47
C ASN A 92 -10.60 -1.87 -2.68
N ILE A 93 -10.91 -0.84 -1.88
CA ILE A 93 -12.12 -0.04 -2.06
C ILE A 93 -12.11 0.65 -3.42
N ILE A 94 -10.99 1.26 -3.79
CA ILE A 94 -10.85 2.01 -5.04
C ILE A 94 -11.02 1.13 -6.28
N VAL A 95 -10.32 0.00 -6.35
CA VAL A 95 -10.34 -0.85 -7.56
C VAL A 95 -11.65 -1.62 -7.74
N HIS A 96 -12.43 -1.78 -6.68
CA HIS A 96 -13.73 -2.45 -6.70
C HIS A 96 -14.90 -1.48 -6.69
N SER A 97 -14.62 -0.19 -6.91
CA SER A 97 -15.64 0.83 -7.04
C SER A 97 -15.94 1.20 -8.49
N VAL A 98 -17.17 1.65 -8.71
CA VAL A 98 -17.59 2.31 -9.95
C VAL A 98 -17.61 3.82 -9.69
N TYR A 99 -17.15 4.60 -10.68
CA TYR A 99 -17.02 6.05 -10.57
C TYR A 99 -17.94 6.76 -11.57
N TYR A 100 -18.74 7.70 -11.08
CA TYR A 100 -19.61 8.54 -11.90
C TYR A 100 -19.19 10.01 -11.80
N PRO A 101 -19.08 10.74 -12.92
CA PRO A 101 -18.77 12.17 -12.88
C PRO A 101 -19.95 12.96 -12.28
N LEU A 102 -19.64 13.85 -11.35
CA LEU A 102 -20.59 14.79 -10.74
C LEU A 102 -20.13 16.21 -10.99
N THR A 103 -21.06 17.05 -11.47
CA THR A 103 -20.90 18.50 -11.53
C THR A 103 -21.89 19.13 -10.57
N LYS A 104 -21.39 19.84 -9.56
CA LYS A 104 -22.23 20.53 -8.59
C LYS A 104 -22.72 21.88 -9.11
N VAL A 105 -23.71 22.44 -8.41
CA VAL A 105 -24.31 23.76 -8.71
C VAL A 105 -23.27 24.89 -8.67
N ASP A 106 -22.25 24.76 -7.82
CA ASP A 106 -21.12 25.69 -7.71
C ASP A 106 -20.07 25.51 -8.83
N GLY A 107 -20.30 24.60 -9.78
CA GLY A 107 -19.38 24.27 -10.87
C GLY A 107 -18.25 23.33 -10.48
N SER A 108 -18.13 22.91 -9.21
CA SER A 108 -17.12 21.95 -8.77
C SER A 108 -17.35 20.57 -9.41
N LYS A 109 -16.27 19.92 -9.83
CA LYS A 109 -16.27 18.57 -10.40
C LYS A 109 -15.81 17.56 -9.37
N ARG A 110 -16.51 16.44 -9.25
CA ARG A 110 -16.21 15.33 -8.32
C ARG A 110 -16.47 13.98 -9.00
N LEU A 111 -16.00 12.91 -8.38
CA LEU A 111 -16.43 11.55 -8.68
C LEU A 111 -17.33 11.03 -7.57
N ILE A 112 -18.46 10.44 -7.91
CA ILE A 112 -19.22 9.60 -6.99
C ILE A 112 -18.60 8.21 -7.07
N GLN A 113 -17.96 7.80 -5.98
CA GLN A 113 -17.48 6.44 -5.78
C GLN A 113 -18.60 5.59 -5.20
N GLN A 114 -19.03 4.58 -5.95
CA GLN A 114 -19.95 3.56 -5.47
C GLN A 114 -19.19 2.26 -5.24
N ASN A 115 -19.30 1.67 -4.05
CA ASN A 115 -18.79 0.33 -3.76
C ASN A 115 -19.97 -0.65 -3.64
N PRO A 116 -20.40 -1.30 -4.73
CA PRO A 116 -21.53 -2.21 -4.69
C PRO A 116 -21.18 -3.44 -3.86
N ARG A 117 -21.66 -3.50 -2.61
CA ARG A 117 -21.57 -4.70 -1.78
C ARG A 117 -22.82 -5.53 -1.93
N LEU A 118 -22.67 -6.78 -2.37
CA LEU A 118 -23.73 -7.77 -2.38
C LEU A 118 -24.00 -8.23 -0.94
N LYS A 119 -25.19 -7.93 -0.40
CA LYS A 119 -25.66 -8.58 0.83
C LYS A 119 -26.32 -9.92 0.47
N PHE A 120 -25.65 -11.02 0.78
CA PHE A 120 -26.26 -12.34 0.72
C PHE A 120 -26.90 -12.66 2.08
N LYS A 121 -28.19 -12.32 2.22
CA LYS A 121 -29.06 -13.12 3.10
C LYS A 121 -30.47 -13.34 2.54
N ASP A 122 -31.09 -12.38 1.84
CA ASP A 122 -32.48 -12.58 1.34
C ASP A 122 -32.82 -11.92 -0.02
N GLY A 123 -31.83 -11.62 -0.86
CA GLY A 123 -32.07 -11.14 -2.23
C GLY A 123 -32.10 -9.61 -2.39
N SER A 124 -31.42 -9.18 -3.47
CA SER A 124 -31.36 -7.84 -4.07
C SER A 124 -31.47 -6.63 -3.15
N GLU A 125 -30.44 -6.39 -2.35
CA GLU A 125 -30.12 -5.02 -1.92
C GLU A 125 -28.61 -4.78 -2.08
N ILE A 126 -28.25 -3.95 -3.06
CA ILE A 126 -26.90 -3.40 -3.18
C ILE A 126 -26.82 -2.33 -2.10
N SER A 127 -25.97 -2.52 -1.09
CA SER A 127 -25.68 -1.45 -0.15
C SER A 127 -24.84 -0.40 -0.90
N VAL A 128 -25.47 0.71 -1.26
CA VAL A 128 -24.81 1.83 -1.94
C VAL A 128 -24.21 2.72 -0.87
N ASN A 129 -22.89 2.65 -0.68
CA ASN A 129 -22.17 3.60 0.16
C ASN A 129 -21.45 4.60 -0.76
N ASP A 130 -22.17 5.65 -1.13
CA ASP A 130 -21.68 6.66 -2.06
C ASP A 130 -20.76 7.64 -1.35
N LYS A 131 -19.54 7.76 -1.87
CA LYS A 131 -18.58 8.76 -1.43
C LYS A 131 -18.30 9.72 -2.57
N GLU A 132 -18.52 11.01 -2.34
CA GLU A 132 -18.00 12.03 -3.24
C GLU A 132 -16.50 12.20 -3.03
N LEU A 133 -15.73 12.12 -4.11
CA LEU A 133 -14.30 12.31 -4.12
C LEU A 133 -13.94 13.50 -5.00
N SER A 134 -13.18 14.41 -4.43
CA SER A 134 -12.56 15.55 -5.10
C SER A 134 -11.17 15.18 -5.65
N LEU A 135 -10.55 16.11 -6.38
CA LEU A 135 -9.16 15.99 -6.78
C LEU A 135 -8.23 15.88 -5.55
N GLU A 136 -8.46 16.75 -4.56
CA GLU A 136 -7.67 16.83 -3.32
C GLU A 136 -7.69 15.51 -2.53
N ASP A 137 -8.81 14.78 -2.55
CA ASP A 137 -8.90 13.46 -1.91
C ASP A 137 -7.89 12.45 -2.50
N PHE A 138 -7.73 12.44 -3.82
CA PHE A 138 -6.76 11.57 -4.49
C PHE A 138 -5.33 12.09 -4.38
N GLU A 139 -5.12 13.40 -4.40
CA GLU A 139 -3.79 14.00 -4.14
C GLU A 139 -3.28 13.65 -2.74
N ASN A 140 -4.14 13.75 -1.73
CA ASN A 140 -3.82 13.37 -0.35
C ASN A 140 -3.51 11.88 -0.23
N LEU A 141 -4.25 11.03 -0.94
CA LEU A 141 -3.95 9.60 -1.02
C LEU A 141 -2.59 9.33 -1.67
N ASN A 142 -2.27 10.05 -2.75
CA ASN A 142 -0.98 9.95 -3.43
C ASN A 142 0.18 10.42 -2.55
N ILE A 143 -0.02 11.45 -1.73
CA ILE A 143 0.94 11.89 -0.72
C ILE A 143 1.15 10.81 0.34
N LYS A 144 0.06 10.20 0.85
CA LYS A 144 0.11 9.14 1.86
C LYS A 144 0.95 7.95 1.40
N ILE A 145 0.70 7.46 0.19
CA ILE A 145 1.44 6.31 -0.36
C ILE A 145 2.90 6.66 -0.70
N THR A 146 3.16 7.86 -1.20
CA THR A 146 4.54 8.33 -1.45
C THR A 146 5.37 8.38 -0.16
N LYS A 147 4.76 8.81 0.95
CA LYS A 147 5.42 8.78 2.27
C LYS A 147 5.77 7.35 2.69
N ALA A 148 4.86 6.39 2.52
CA ALA A 148 5.12 4.99 2.83
C ALA A 148 6.27 4.41 1.97
N ILE A 149 6.29 4.71 0.66
CA ILE A 149 7.39 4.32 -0.24
C ILE A 149 8.72 4.87 0.25
N ASN A 150 8.76 6.16 0.62
CA ASN A 150 9.99 6.78 1.12
C ASN A 150 10.45 6.19 2.46
N GLU A 151 9.51 5.79 3.34
CA GLU A 151 9.83 5.08 4.58
C GLU A 151 10.39 3.66 4.28
N LEU A 152 9.82 2.93 3.31
CA LEU A 152 10.33 1.63 2.87
C LEU A 152 11.76 1.75 2.31
N GLU A 153 12.04 2.78 1.52
CA GLU A 153 13.39 3.01 0.97
C GLU A 153 14.42 3.23 2.08
N LYS A 154 14.07 3.95 3.14
CA LYS A 154 14.95 4.12 4.31
C LYS A 154 15.27 2.78 4.96
N PHE A 155 14.28 1.89 5.10
CA PHE A 155 14.52 0.55 5.62
C PHE A 155 15.36 -0.32 4.69
N ARG A 156 15.15 -0.21 3.38
CA ARG A 156 15.98 -0.89 2.39
C ARG A 156 17.46 -0.51 2.54
N ILE A 157 17.75 0.79 2.64
CA ILE A 157 19.12 1.31 2.87
C ILE A 157 19.65 0.82 4.22
N LYS A 158 18.85 0.91 5.29
CA LYS A 158 19.22 0.43 6.63
C LYS A 158 19.64 -1.05 6.65
N ILE A 159 18.91 -1.90 5.91
CA ILE A 159 19.24 -3.33 5.77
C ILE A 159 20.56 -3.52 5.02
N ILE A 160 20.80 -2.74 3.96
CA ILE A 160 22.09 -2.78 3.24
C ILE A 160 23.24 -2.40 4.16
N ASP A 161 23.10 -1.34 4.95
CA ASP A 161 24.13 -0.90 5.90
C ASP A 161 24.42 -1.95 6.97
N TRP A 162 23.38 -2.65 7.45
CA TRP A 162 23.55 -3.76 8.41
C TRP A 162 24.25 -4.97 7.79
N LYS A 163 23.98 -5.27 6.51
CA LYS A 163 24.65 -6.37 5.80
C LYS A 163 26.10 -6.07 5.45
N TYR A 164 26.39 -4.82 5.10
CA TYR A 164 27.69 -4.39 4.59
C TYR A 164 28.21 -3.21 5.41
N PRO A 165 28.54 -3.42 6.70
CA PRO A 165 29.03 -2.35 7.55
C PRO A 165 30.33 -1.77 6.96
N ALA A 166 30.42 -0.44 6.91
CA ALA A 166 31.66 0.24 6.53
C ALA A 166 32.78 -0.21 7.48
N ARG A 167 33.88 -0.70 6.89
CA ARG A 167 35.08 -1.14 7.62
C ARG A 167 35.80 0.02 8.28
#